data_AF-A0A0F4I5Q1-F1
#
_entry.id   AF-A0A0F4I5Q1-F1
#
_cell.length_a   1.000
_cell.length_b   1.000
_cell.length_c   1.000
_cell.angle_alpha   90.00
_cell.angle_beta   90.00
_cell.angle_gamma   90.00
#
_symmetry.space_group_name_H-M   'P 1'
#
loop_
_entity.id
_entity.type
_entity.pdbx_description
1 polymer ?
#
loop_
_entity_poly.entity_id
_entity_poly.type
_entity_poly.pdbx_seq_one_letter_code
_entity_poly.pdbx_strand_id
1 'polypeptide(L)' 'MESSWEGLRASLALVLGLGLCGVPYSGPDVGGFGGSPSPELYLRWLELGAYLPLFRTHSAIWAGRREPWEFGPEVE' A
#
# COMPACT_ATOMS: atom_id res chain seq x y z
N MET A 1 1.90 3.41 8.97
CA MET A 1 2.76 3.79 7.82
C MET A 1 2.05 4.90 7.06
N GLU A 2 2.73 5.99 6.77
CA GLU A 2 2.14 7.15 6.09
C GLU A 2 2.15 6.94 4.56
N SER A 3 1.21 7.56 3.86
CA SER A 3 1.11 7.51 2.39
C SER A 3 2.22 8.36 1.76
N SER A 4 3.42 7.80 1.67
CA SER A 4 4.59 8.44 1.04
C SER A 4 5.42 7.44 0.25
N TRP A 5 6.35 7.96 -0.56
CA TRP A 5 7.31 7.14 -1.31
C TRP A 5 8.28 6.41 -0.38
N GLU A 6 8.65 7.01 0.74
CA GLU A 6 9.44 6.38 1.79
C GLU A 6 8.66 5.23 2.43
N GLY A 7 7.37 5.42 2.68
CA GLY A 7 6.47 4.38 3.18
C GLY A 7 6.34 3.19 2.21
N LEU A 8 6.22 3.46 0.90
CA LEU A 8 6.21 2.43 -0.14
C LEU A 8 7.49 1.58 -0.10
N ARG A 9 8.67 2.24 -0.07
CA ARG A 9 9.97 1.56 -0.04
C ARG A 9 10.16 0.76 1.25
N ALA A 10 9.80 1.34 2.40
CA ALA A 10 9.89 0.67 3.69
C ALA A 10 8.99 -0.57 3.77
N SER A 11 7.82 -0.54 3.12
CA SER A 11 6.89 -1.67 3.08
C SER A 11 7.51 -2.92 2.46
N LEU A 12 8.22 -2.78 1.34
CA LEU A 12 8.89 -3.91 0.69
C LEU A 12 9.95 -4.54 1.61
N ALA A 13 10.79 -3.72 2.24
CA ALA A 13 11.81 -4.20 3.17
C ALA A 13 11.18 -4.93 4.36
N LEU A 14 10.08 -4.40 4.90
CA LEU A 14 9.34 -5.01 6.00
C LEU A 14 8.80 -6.39 5.63
N VAL A 15 8.12 -6.52 4.48
CA VAL A 15 7.50 -7.80 4.05
C VAL A 15 8.56 -8.86 3.79
N LEU A 16 9.67 -8.50 3.14
CA LEU A 16 10.79 -9.41 2.94
C LEU A 16 11.41 -9.86 4.27
N GLY A 17 11.61 -8.93 5.21
CA GLY A 17 12.10 -9.23 6.55
C GLY A 17 11.18 -10.20 7.31
N LEU A 18 9.86 -9.99 7.24
CA LEU A 18 8.87 -10.90 7.83
C LEU A 18 8.93 -12.29 7.20
N GLY A 19 9.11 -12.38 5.88
CA GLY A 19 9.32 -13.65 5.18
C GLY A 19 10.53 -14.43 5.71
N LEU A 20 11.65 -13.75 5.96
CA LEU A 20 12.86 -14.35 6.54
C LEU A 20 12.66 -14.81 8.00
N CYS A 21 11.78 -14.14 8.74
CA CYS A 21 11.42 -14.48 10.13
C CYS A 21 10.32 -15.55 10.24
N GLY A 22 9.91 -16.18 9.14
CA GLY A 22 8.86 -17.21 9.16
C GLY A 22 7.43 -16.67 9.24
N VAL A 23 7.21 -15.39 8.88
CA VAL A 23 5.89 -14.76 8.74
C VAL A 23 5.62 -14.41 7.27
N PRO A 24 5.50 -15.41 6.38
CA PRO A 24 5.44 -15.18 4.93
C PRO A 24 4.11 -14.59 4.46
N TYR A 25 3.00 -14.83 5.17
CA TYR A 25 1.71 -14.26 4.80
C TYR A 25 1.54 -12.85 5.39
N SER A 26 2.28 -11.90 4.82
CA SER A 26 2.31 -10.50 5.25
C SER A 26 2.24 -9.56 4.05
N GLY A 27 1.85 -8.32 4.34
CA GLY A 27 1.57 -7.30 3.33
C GLY A 27 1.24 -5.97 3.99
N PRO A 28 1.58 -4.84 3.34
CA PRO A 28 1.28 -3.51 3.85
C PRO A 28 -0.16 -3.07 3.48
N ASP A 29 -0.64 -1.99 4.09
CA ASP A 29 -1.88 -1.33 3.69
C ASP A 29 -1.69 -0.58 2.37
N VAL A 30 -2.28 -1.10 1.29
CA VAL A 30 -2.09 -0.55 -0.06
C VAL A 30 -2.55 0.90 -0.13
N GLY A 31 -1.63 1.78 -0.53
CA GLY A 31 -1.83 3.23 -0.58
C GLY A 31 -1.38 3.97 0.68
N GLY A 32 -0.95 3.26 1.73
CA GLY A 32 -0.60 3.83 3.03
C GLY A 32 -1.82 4.03 3.95
N PHE A 33 -1.61 3.86 5.26
CA PHE A 33 -2.69 3.90 6.25
C PHE A 33 -3.21 5.32 6.52
N GLY A 34 -2.31 6.29 6.68
CA GLY A 34 -2.64 7.69 7.00
C GLY A 34 -2.06 8.68 5.98
N GLY A 35 -2.67 9.87 5.85
CA GLY A 35 -2.30 10.88 4.82
C GLY A 35 -2.74 10.47 3.42
N SER A 36 -3.02 11.38 2.47
CA SER A 36 -3.62 11.01 1.16
C SER A 36 -2.57 10.87 0.05
N PRO A 37 -2.43 9.67 -0.57
CA PRO A 37 -1.49 9.50 -1.69
C PRO A 37 -1.96 10.27 -2.92
N SER A 38 -1.03 10.65 -3.79
CA SER A 38 -1.36 11.03 -5.16
C SER A 38 -1.83 9.81 -5.98
N PRO A 39 -2.54 10.00 -7.10
CA PRO A 39 -2.91 8.90 -8.00
C PRO A 39 -1.72 8.03 -8.42
N GLU A 40 -0.59 8.66 -8.80
CA GLU A 40 0.63 7.94 -9.16
C GLU A 40 1.16 7.09 -7.99
N LEU A 41 1.23 7.66 -6.78
CA LEU A 41 1.72 6.93 -5.62
C LEU A 41 0.82 5.74 -5.29
N TYR A 42 -0.51 5.92 -5.37
CA TYR A 42 -1.46 4.84 -5.14
C TYR A 42 -1.32 3.73 -6.19
N LEU A 43 -1.17 4.08 -7.47
CA LEU A 43 -0.93 3.12 -8.55
C LEU A 43 0.34 2.30 -8.29
N ARG A 44 1.46 2.94 -7.91
CA ARG A 44 2.69 2.22 -7.56
C ARG A 44 2.54 1.30 -6.35
N TRP A 45 1.68 1.68 -5.41
CA TRP A 45 1.32 0.83 -4.27
C TRP A 45 0.49 -0.38 -4.68
N LEU A 46 -0.47 -0.22 -5.59
CA LEU A 46 -1.24 -1.33 -6.16
C LEU A 46 -0.32 -2.30 -6.91
N GLU A 47 0.52 -1.79 -7.79
CA GLU A 47 1.50 -2.58 -8.55
C GLU A 47 2.40 -3.40 -7.62
N LEU A 48 2.99 -2.77 -6.59
CA LEU A 48 3.80 -3.50 -5.62
C LEU A 48 2.97 -4.52 -4.83
N GLY A 49 1.81 -4.09 -4.32
CA GLY A 49 0.94 -4.90 -3.46
C GLY A 49 0.45 -6.19 -4.13
N ALA A 50 0.22 -6.16 -5.45
CA ALA A 50 -0.19 -7.32 -6.23
C ALA A 50 0.85 -8.46 -6.24
N TYR A 51 2.12 -8.16 -5.96
CA TYR A 51 3.19 -9.17 -5.84
C TYR A 51 3.48 -9.60 -4.40
N LEU A 52 2.79 -9.03 -3.41
CA LEU A 52 3.02 -9.37 -2.00
C LEU A 52 2.00 -10.43 -1.50
N PRO A 53 2.40 -11.29 -0.55
CA PRO A 53 1.57 -12.41 -0.10
C PRO A 53 0.19 -12.01 0.45
N LEU A 54 0.10 -10.89 1.16
CA LEU A 54 -1.17 -10.29 1.57
C LEU A 54 -1.41 -9.00 0.79
N PHE A 55 -2.46 -8.99 -0.02
CA PHE A 55 -2.86 -7.82 -0.81
C PHE A 55 -4.16 -7.23 -0.26
N ARG A 56 -4.07 -6.03 0.33
CA ARG A 56 -5.22 -5.36 0.97
C ARG A 56 -5.13 -3.84 0.84
N THR A 57 -6.18 -3.21 0.32
CA THR A 57 -6.41 -1.77 0.44
C THR A 57 -7.03 -1.46 1.79
N HIS A 58 -6.43 -0.54 2.56
CA HIS A 58 -6.95 -0.13 3.86
C HIS A 58 -6.47 1.29 4.20
N SER A 59 -7.28 2.02 4.96
CA SER A 59 -6.98 3.40 5.34
C SER A 59 -7.60 3.74 6.69
N ALA A 60 -7.07 4.77 7.33
CA ALA A 60 -7.65 5.34 8.54
C ALA A 60 -9.00 6.01 8.25
N ILE A 61 -9.87 6.06 9.26
CA ILE A 61 -11.20 6.66 9.12
C ILE A 61 -11.15 8.16 8.73
N TRP A 62 -10.11 8.88 9.12
CA TRP A 62 -9.91 10.29 8.79
C TRP A 62 -9.23 10.52 7.43
N ALA A 63 -8.89 9.45 6.72
CA ALA A 63 -8.07 9.50 5.51
C ALA A 63 -8.90 9.65 4.23
N GLY A 64 -10.24 9.74 4.35
CA GLY A 64 -11.18 9.81 3.24
C GLY A 64 -11.38 8.47 2.50
N ARG A 65 -12.19 8.52 1.44
CA ARG A 65 -12.39 7.38 0.51
C ARG A 65 -11.13 7.14 -0.32
N ARG A 66 -10.79 5.87 -0.55
CA ARG A 66 -9.52 5.41 -1.16
C ARG A 66 -9.63 4.11 -1.92
N GLU A 67 -10.84 3.77 -2.28
CA GLU A 67 -11.09 2.70 -3.21
C GLU A 67 -10.46 3.07 -4.57
N PRO A 68 -10.00 2.10 -5.39
CA PRO A 68 -9.23 2.39 -6.60
C PRO A 68 -9.90 3.40 -7.55
N TRP A 69 -11.23 3.35 -7.67
CA TRP A 69 -12.02 4.27 -8.51
C TRP A 69 -12.03 5.74 -8.04
N GLU A 70 -11.54 6.05 -6.84
CA GLU A 70 -11.42 7.43 -6.35
C GLU A 70 -10.18 8.16 -6.96
N PHE A 71 -9.28 7.43 -7.63
CA PHE A 71 -8.03 7.99 -8.18
C PHE A 71 -8.08 8.30 -9.69
N GLY A 72 -9.24 8.11 -10.32
CA GLY A 72 -9.48 8.41 -11.73
C GLY A 72 -9.07 7.30 -12.70
N PRO A 73 -9.38 7.46 -14.00
CA PRO A 73 -9.33 6.39 -15.00
C PRO A 73 -7.92 5.92 -15.39
N GLU A 74 -6.86 6.62 -14.96
CA GLU A 74 -5.48 6.16 -15.16
C GLU A 74 -5.04 5.13 -14.10
N VAL A 75 -5.80 5.01 -13.00
CA VAL A 75 -5.51 4.14 -11.86
C VAL A 75 -6.52 3.00 -11.71
N GLU A 76 -7.78 3.22 -12.13
CA GLU A 76 -8.81 2.16 -12.28
C GLU A 76 -8.43 1.13 -13.36
#